data_AF-A0A370AZF6-F1
#
_entry.id   AF-A0A370AZF6-F1
#
_cell.length_a   1.000
_cell.length_b   1.000
_cell.length_c   1.000
_cell.angle_alpha   90.00
_cell.angle_beta   90.00
_cell.angle_gamma   90.00
#
_symmetry.space_group_name_H-M   'P 1'
#
loop_
_entity.id
_entity.type
_entity.pdbx_description
1 polymer ?
#
loop_
_entity_poly.entity_id
_entity_poly.type
_entity_poly.pdbx_seq_one_letter_code
_entity_poly.pdbx_strand_id
1 'polypeptide(L)'
;EAENPSASPATSAPPSPAASSSSPSPSPTLAGAPAVAPEPAAALKALAAAERRTSDAHTGALATASPELARLLASLAAANAAHAYLLTEGARP
;
A
#
# COMPACT_ATOMS: atom_id res chain seq x y z
N GLU A 1 56.19 13.08 40.55
CA GLU A 1 56.32 11.62 40.70
C GLU A 1 55.01 11.08 41.27
N ALA A 2 54.32 10.10 40.68
CA ALA A 2 54.71 9.15 39.66
C ALA A 2 53.51 8.81 38.74
N GLU A 3 53.89 8.46 37.52
CA GLU A 3 53.13 7.87 36.42
C GLU A 3 52.51 6.51 36.80
N ASN A 4 51.25 6.27 36.40
CA ASN A 4 50.91 5.03 35.70
C ASN A 4 49.57 5.13 34.94
N PRO A 5 49.55 4.84 33.63
CA PRO A 5 48.37 4.87 32.78
C PRO A 5 47.68 3.49 32.74
N SER A 6 46.35 3.44 32.63
CA SER A 6 45.70 2.18 32.26
C SER A 6 44.39 2.38 31.51
N ALA A 7 44.50 2.18 30.20
CA ALA A 7 43.53 1.56 29.30
C ALA A 7 42.13 2.19 29.20
N SER A 8 41.94 2.98 28.14
CA SER A 8 40.65 3.13 27.49
C SER A 8 40.23 1.78 26.87
N PRO A 9 39.06 1.20 27.20
CA PRO A 9 38.51 0.14 26.38
C PRO A 9 37.98 0.77 25.09
N ALA A 10 38.47 0.24 23.96
CA ALA A 10 38.04 0.61 22.62
C ALA A 10 36.50 0.58 22.50
N THR A 11 35.93 1.67 21.99
CA THR A 11 34.56 1.70 21.49
C THR A 11 34.44 0.71 20.33
N SER A 12 33.98 -0.51 20.62
CA SER A 12 33.55 -1.44 19.58
C SER A 12 32.38 -0.81 18.82
N ALA A 13 32.63 -0.45 17.56
CA ALA A 13 31.58 -0.06 16.64
C ALA A 13 30.52 -1.18 16.54
N PRO A 14 29.22 -0.85 16.50
CA PRO A 14 28.21 -1.87 16.29
C PRO A 14 28.41 -2.53 14.91
N PRO A 15 28.19 -3.85 14.78
CA PRO A 15 28.21 -4.48 13.47
C PRO A 15 27.13 -3.86 12.59
N SER A 16 27.52 -3.49 11.36
CA SER A 16 26.61 -3.05 10.30
C SER A 16 25.42 -4.01 10.16
N PRO A 17 24.18 -3.52 9.95
CA PRO A 17 23.08 -4.43 9.65
C PRO A 17 23.43 -5.15 8.34
N ALA A 18 23.65 -6.45 8.44
CA ALA A 18 23.71 -7.32 7.27
C ALA A 18 22.44 -7.05 6.45
N ALA A 19 22.62 -6.77 5.16
CA ALA A 19 21.50 -6.65 4.24
C ALA A 19 20.68 -7.94 4.33
N SER A 20 19.52 -7.88 4.98
CA SER A 20 18.55 -8.96 4.98
C SER A 20 18.19 -9.21 3.53
N SER A 21 18.73 -10.28 2.95
CA SER A 21 18.22 -10.86 1.72
C SER A 21 16.83 -11.41 2.05
N SER A 22 15.82 -10.54 1.98
CA SER A 22 14.42 -10.92 2.03
C SER A 22 14.15 -11.84 0.85
N SER A 23 14.32 -13.13 1.09
CA SER A 23 13.84 -14.17 0.18
C SER A 23 12.35 -13.91 -0.04
N PRO A 24 11.86 -13.87 -1.29
CA PRO A 24 10.45 -13.62 -1.54
C PRO A 24 9.64 -14.72 -0.86
N SER A 25 8.82 -14.37 0.14
CA SER A 25 7.84 -15.30 0.69
C SER A 25 6.87 -15.71 -0.43
N PRO A 26 6.55 -17.01 -0.57
CA PRO A 26 5.58 -17.44 -1.56
C PRO A 26 4.25 -16.74 -1.27
N SER A 27 3.82 -15.89 -2.19
CA SER A 27 2.49 -15.28 -2.11
C SER A 27 1.44 -16.36 -2.36
N PRO A 28 0.34 -16.41 -1.59
CA PRO A 28 -0.73 -17.34 -1.87
C PRO A 28 -1.25 -17.04 -3.27
N THR A 29 -1.20 -18.03 -4.17
CA THR A 29 -1.89 -17.97 -5.44
C THR A 29 -3.39 -17.94 -5.14
N LEU A 30 -4.01 -16.76 -5.28
CA LEU A 30 -5.44 -16.58 -5.12
C LEU A 30 -6.15 -17.30 -6.28
N ALA A 31 -6.53 -18.56 -6.04
CA ALA A 31 -7.41 -19.29 -6.94
C ALA A 31 -8.72 -18.50 -7.12
N GLY A 32 -8.96 -17.98 -8.33
CA GLY A 32 -10.14 -17.18 -8.66
C GLY A 32 -9.93 -15.67 -8.76
N ALA A 33 -8.69 -15.17 -8.66
CA ALA A 33 -8.43 -13.75 -8.96
C ALA A 33 -8.79 -13.43 -10.42
N PRO A 34 -9.41 -12.26 -10.70
CA PRO A 34 -9.71 -11.84 -12.06
C PRO A 34 -8.42 -11.74 -12.88
N ALA A 35 -8.44 -12.25 -14.11
CA ALA A 35 -7.31 -12.15 -15.00
C ALA A 35 -6.99 -10.67 -15.28
N VAL A 36 -5.72 -10.29 -15.07
CA VAL A 36 -5.22 -8.95 -15.38
C VAL A 36 -4.98 -8.88 -16.90
N ALA A 37 -5.40 -7.78 -17.53
CA ALA A 37 -5.15 -7.56 -18.95
C ALA A 37 -3.64 -7.50 -19.24
N PRO A 38 -3.15 -8.06 -20.36
CA PRO A 38 -1.72 -8.07 -20.68
C PRO A 38 -1.19 -6.67 -21.02
N GLU A 39 -2.03 -5.83 -21.62
CA GLU A 39 -1.68 -4.45 -21.94
C GLU A 39 -1.76 -3.57 -20.68
N PRO A 40 -0.67 -2.86 -20.30
CA PRO A 40 -0.61 -2.11 -19.05
C PRO A 40 -1.70 -1.02 -18.98
N ALA A 41 -1.93 -0.30 -20.07
CA ALA A 41 -2.98 0.71 -20.14
C ALA A 41 -4.39 0.12 -19.97
N ALA A 42 -4.62 -1.10 -20.49
CA ALA A 42 -5.90 -1.79 -20.32
C ALA A 42 -6.08 -2.29 -18.87
N ALA A 43 -5.00 -2.79 -18.23
CA ALA A 43 -5.02 -3.20 -16.84
C ALA A 43 -5.34 -2.02 -15.90
N LEU A 44 -4.71 -0.87 -16.11
CA LEU A 44 -4.98 0.35 -15.32
C LEU A 44 -6.42 0.84 -15.51
N LYS A 45 -6.95 0.81 -16.73
CA LYS A 45 -8.36 1.17 -17.00
C LYS A 45 -9.33 0.22 -16.30
N ALA A 46 -9.07 -1.09 -16.35
CA ALA A 46 -9.89 -2.08 -15.67
C ALA A 46 -9.87 -1.87 -14.14
N LEU A 47 -8.70 -1.59 -13.57
CA LEU A 47 -8.55 -1.27 -12.15
C LEU A 47 -9.30 0.02 -11.78
N ALA A 48 -9.14 1.09 -12.57
CA ALA A 48 -9.85 2.35 -12.33
C ALA A 48 -11.38 2.19 -12.38
N ALA A 49 -11.88 1.31 -13.25
CA ALA A 49 -13.30 0.99 -13.31
C ALA A 49 -13.78 0.17 -12.10
N ALA A 50 -12.94 -0.74 -11.59
CA ALA A 50 -13.22 -1.47 -10.36
C ALA A 50 -13.27 -0.53 -9.15
N GLU A 51 -12.32 0.40 -9.02
CA GLU A 51 -12.30 1.42 -7.96
C GLU A 51 -13.54 2.32 -7.98
N ARG A 52 -13.95 2.79 -9.17
CA ARG A 52 -15.21 3.55 -9.34
C ARG A 52 -16.42 2.76 -8.85
N ARG A 53 -16.56 1.51 -9.29
CA ARG A 53 -17.68 0.64 -8.86
C ARG A 53 -17.73 0.46 -7.34
N THR A 54 -16.58 0.28 -6.70
CA THR A 54 -16.48 0.16 -5.24
C THR A 54 -16.86 1.47 -4.55
N SER A 55 -16.39 2.61 -5.05
CA SER A 55 -16.78 3.94 -4.57
C SER A 55 -18.30 4.17 -4.68
N ASP A 56 -18.90 3.82 -5.82
CA ASP A 56 -20.34 3.92 -6.05
C ASP A 56 -21.14 3.03 -5.10
N ALA A 57 -20.67 1.79 -4.86
CA ALA A 57 -21.29 0.87 -3.90
C ALA A 57 -21.26 1.42 -2.47
N HIS A 58 -20.13 1.99 -2.04
CA HIS A 58 -20.03 2.65 -0.73
C HIS A 58 -20.94 3.88 -0.63
N THR A 59 -21.01 4.68 -1.69
CA THR A 59 -21.90 5.85 -1.76
C THR A 59 -23.38 5.44 -1.71
N GLY A 60 -23.76 4.37 -2.41
CA GLY A 60 -25.11 3.83 -2.37
C GLY A 60 -25.50 3.29 -0.98
N ALA A 61 -24.56 2.67 -0.27
CA ALA A 61 -24.78 2.16 1.09
C ALA A 61 -25.01 3.27 2.15
N LEU A 62 -24.66 4.52 1.86
CA LEU A 62 -24.88 5.65 2.78
C LEU A 62 -26.35 5.85 3.12
N ALA A 63 -27.26 5.58 2.19
CA ALA A 63 -28.70 5.83 2.35
C ALA A 63 -29.34 5.02 3.50
N THR A 64 -28.73 3.89 3.86
CA THR A 64 -29.25 2.98 4.90
C THR A 64 -28.31 2.82 6.09
N ALA A 65 -27.16 3.50 6.08
CA ALA A 65 -26.15 3.40 7.13
C ALA A 65 -26.48 4.28 8.34
N SER A 66 -26.00 3.90 9.53
CA SER A 66 -26.00 4.79 10.69
C SER A 66 -25.05 5.98 10.46
N PRO A 67 -25.24 7.13 11.15
CA PRO A 67 -24.48 8.35 10.85
C PRO A 67 -22.94 8.18 10.92
N GLU A 68 -22.44 7.46 11.92
CA GLU A 68 -20.99 7.24 12.05
C GLU A 68 -20.45 6.30 10.97
N LEU A 69 -21.16 5.23 10.64
CA LEU A 69 -20.77 4.33 9.53
C LEU A 69 -20.83 5.06 8.18
N ALA A 70 -21.83 5.92 7.98
CA ALA A 70 -21.96 6.72 6.78
C ALA A 70 -20.75 7.65 6.59
N ARG A 71 -20.23 8.28 7.65
CA ARG A 71 -19.01 9.10 7.57
C ARG A 71 -17.79 8.27 7.16
N LEU A 72 -17.64 7.07 7.70
CA LEU A 72 -16.55 6.16 7.33
C LEU A 72 -16.65 5.70 5.88
N LEU A 73 -17.84 5.27 5.45
CA LEU A 73 -18.10 4.88 4.07
C LEU A 73 -17.90 6.03 3.09
N ALA A 74 -18.27 7.25 3.46
CA ALA A 74 -18.03 8.44 2.64
C ALA A 74 -16.53 8.72 2.48
N SER A 75 -15.74 8.60 3.55
CA SER A 75 -14.27 8.73 3.47
C SER A 75 -13.65 7.67 2.57
N LEU A 76 -14.11 6.41 2.69
CA LEU A 76 -13.64 5.31 1.85
C LEU A 76 -14.05 5.49 0.38
N ALA A 77 -15.28 5.91 0.12
CA ALA A 77 -15.76 6.24 -1.22
C ALA A 77 -14.93 7.36 -1.85
N ALA A 78 -14.62 8.42 -1.10
CA ALA A 78 -13.79 9.53 -1.56
C ALA A 78 -12.34 9.09 -1.87
N ALA A 79 -11.75 8.23 -1.03
CA ALA A 79 -10.41 7.67 -1.27
C ALA A 79 -10.38 6.82 -2.56
N ASN A 80 -11.36 5.94 -2.76
CA ASN A 80 -11.45 5.11 -3.95
C ASN A 80 -11.72 5.95 -5.22
N ALA A 81 -12.52 7.02 -5.11
CA ALA A 81 -12.71 7.96 -6.20
C ALA A 81 -11.41 8.68 -6.59
N ALA A 82 -10.61 9.08 -5.61
CA ALA A 82 -9.28 9.66 -5.84
C ALA A 82 -8.33 8.65 -6.50
N HIS A 83 -8.32 7.39 -6.05
CA HIS A 83 -7.54 6.32 -6.70
C HIS A 83 -7.97 6.10 -8.14
N ALA A 84 -9.26 6.02 -8.41
CA ALA A 84 -9.77 5.87 -9.78
C ALA A 84 -9.36 7.03 -10.68
N TYR A 85 -9.36 8.27 -10.17
CA TYR A 85 -8.88 9.44 -10.89
C TYR A 85 -7.39 9.30 -11.22
N LEU A 86 -6.55 9.02 -10.22
CA LEU A 86 -5.09 8.87 -10.41
C LEU A 86 -4.75 7.74 -11.38
N LEU A 87 -5.43 6.60 -11.31
CA LEU A 87 -5.26 5.49 -12.25
C LEU A 87 -5.67 5.85 -13.68
N THR A 88 -6.70 6.69 -13.82
CA THR A 88 -7.15 7.16 -15.14
C THR A 88 -6.12 8.11 -15.74
N GLU A 89 -5.57 9.04 -14.94
CA GLU A 89 -4.53 9.97 -15.39
C GLU A 89 -3.20 9.26 -15.68
N GLY A 90 -2.82 8.27 -14.86
CA GLY A 90 -1.63 7.45 -15.11
C GLY A 90 -1.74 6.50 -16.30
N ALA A 91 -2.96 6.25 -16.82
CA ALA A 91 -3.19 5.43 -18.02
C ALA A 91 -3.29 6.26 -19.32
N ARG A 92 -3.10 7.57 -19.23
CA ARG A 92 -3.05 8.48 -20.38
C ARG A 92 -1.73 8.25 -21.15
N PRO A 93 -1.76 8.19 -22.49
CA PRO A 93 -0.56 7.97 -23.31
C PRO A 93 0.43 9.14 -23.25
#